data_AF-A0A2G7FPX1-F1
#
_entry.id   AF-A0A2G7FPX1-F1
#
_cell.length_a   1.000
_cell.length_b   1.000
_cell.length_c   1.000
_cell.angle_alpha   90.00
_cell.angle_beta   90.00
_cell.angle_gamma   90.00
#
_symmetry.space_group_name_H-M   'P 1'
#
loop_
_entity.id
_entity.type
_entity.pdbx_description
1 polymer ?
#
loop_
_entity_poly.entity_id
_entity_poly.type
_entity_poly.pdbx_seq_one_letter_code
_entity_poly.pdbx_strand_id
1 'polypeptide(L)'
;MRILLNPNRIFIRGGYYGCNGLIDVMNKLTGVQKFYLSDLERLRPGDVFHVETPLNPTVEARNFAYYSAKARERGASLSVDAAFAPPQGQDPLKFGADTFVHSGTTYLGGHSDMLCGILVVHLNQVKEG
;
A
#
# COMPACT_ATOMS: atom_id res chain seq x y z
N MET A 1 5.34 8.91 -18.90
CA MET A 1 5.05 8.42 -17.54
C MET A 1 4.88 6.91 -17.60
N ARG A 2 5.90 6.12 -17.22
CA ARG A 2 5.77 4.64 -17.20
C ARG A 2 4.96 4.28 -15.95
N ILE A 3 3.75 3.76 -16.13
CA ILE A 3 2.94 3.21 -15.04
C ILE A 3 3.51 1.83 -14.70
N LEU A 4 4.06 1.69 -13.50
CA LEU A 4 4.66 0.45 -13.03
C LEU A 4 3.61 -0.59 -12.62
N LEU A 5 2.50 -0.14 -12.03
CA LEU A 5 1.38 -0.97 -11.58
C LEU A 5 0.07 -0.40 -12.11
N ASN A 6 -0.72 -1.23 -12.80
CA ASN A 6 -2.08 -0.91 -13.23
C ASN A 6 -3.03 -2.07 -12.85
N PRO A 7 -3.32 -2.25 -11.55
CA PRO A 7 -4.06 -3.41 -11.09
C PRO A 7 -5.53 -3.34 -11.49
N ASN A 8 -6.08 -4.46 -11.96
CA ASN A 8 -7.52 -4.63 -12.11
C ASN A 8 -8.20 -5.06 -10.80
N ARG A 9 -7.42 -5.46 -9.79
CA ARG A 9 -7.91 -5.93 -8.48
C ARG A 9 -7.02 -5.39 -7.38
N ILE A 10 -7.63 -4.76 -6.38
CA ILE A 10 -6.97 -4.23 -5.19
C ILE A 10 -7.55 -4.90 -3.95
N PHE A 11 -6.70 -5.42 -3.08
CA PHE A 11 -7.12 -5.96 -1.78
C PHE A 11 -6.72 -5.01 -0.66
N ILE A 12 -7.69 -4.61 0.17
CA ILE A 12 -7.49 -3.68 1.28
C ILE A 12 -8.50 -3.99 2.39
N ARG A 13 -8.14 -3.78 3.66
CA ARG A 13 -9.07 -3.88 4.79
C ARG A 13 -8.86 -2.71 5.74
N GLY A 14 -9.93 -1.98 6.02
CA GLY A 14 -9.89 -0.82 6.91
C GLY A 14 -8.91 0.25 6.44
N GLY A 15 -8.29 0.93 7.39
CA GLY A 15 -7.28 1.95 7.12
C GLY A 15 -7.89 3.30 6.78
N TYR A 16 -7.04 4.20 6.31
CA TYR A 16 -7.42 5.56 6.00
C TYR A 16 -8.61 5.60 5.02
N TYR A 17 -9.65 6.32 5.44
CA TYR A 17 -10.90 6.39 4.69
C TYR A 17 -10.70 6.92 3.27
N GLY A 18 -9.78 7.88 3.09
CA GLY A 18 -9.46 8.44 1.78
C GLY A 18 -8.95 7.40 0.78
N CYS A 19 -8.16 6.42 1.22
CA CYS A 19 -7.68 5.34 0.36
C CYS A 19 -8.83 4.47 -0.13
N ASN A 20 -9.78 4.15 0.76
CA ASN A 20 -10.96 3.39 0.42
C ASN A 20 -11.86 4.14 -0.57
N GLY A 21 -12.13 5.42 -0.32
CA GLY A 21 -12.94 6.26 -1.20
C GLY A 21 -12.30 6.46 -2.58
N LEU A 22 -10.97 6.59 -2.66
CA LEU A 22 -10.25 6.67 -3.93
C LEU A 22 -10.42 5.39 -4.75
N ILE A 23 -10.31 4.22 -4.13
CA ILE A 23 -10.54 2.94 -4.83
C ILE A 23 -11.97 2.87 -5.36
N ASP A 24 -12.95 3.36 -4.62
CA ASP A 24 -14.35 3.37 -5.06
C ASP A 24 -14.58 4.32 -6.24
N VAL A 25 -13.87 5.46 -6.29
CA VAL A 25 -13.85 6.35 -7.46
C VAL A 25 -13.19 5.66 -8.65
N MET A 26 -12.03 5.02 -8.44
CA MET A 26 -11.32 4.30 -9.49
C MET A 26 -12.17 3.14 -10.03
N ASN A 27 -12.92 2.43 -9.18
CA ASN A 27 -13.84 1.38 -9.63
C ASN A 27 -14.84 1.92 -10.66
N LYS A 28 -15.43 3.09 -10.42
CA LYS A 28 -16.38 3.73 -11.34
C LYS A 28 -15.73 4.17 -12.65
N LEU A 29 -14.46 4.58 -12.61
CA LEU A 29 -13.74 5.12 -13.77
C LEU A 29 -13.09 4.05 -14.64
N THR A 30 -12.54 3.00 -14.02
CA THR A 30 -11.68 2.01 -14.70
C THR A 30 -12.15 0.57 -14.52
N GLY A 31 -13.14 0.31 -13.65
CA GLY A 31 -13.61 -1.04 -13.35
C GLY A 31 -12.72 -1.82 -12.38
N VAL A 32 -11.72 -1.19 -11.74
CA VAL A 32 -10.87 -1.87 -10.74
C VAL A 32 -11.71 -2.45 -9.61
N GLN A 33 -11.49 -3.72 -9.27
CA GLN A 33 -12.28 -4.42 -8.27
C GLN A 33 -11.62 -4.35 -6.89
N LYS A 34 -12.42 -4.09 -5.85
CA LYS A 34 -11.98 -4.06 -4.46
C LYS A 34 -12.30 -5.37 -3.76
N PHE A 35 -11.31 -5.94 -3.08
CA PHE A 35 -11.42 -7.15 -2.27
C PHE A 35 -10.89 -6.89 -0.85
N TYR A 36 -11.19 -7.77 0.09
CA TYR A 36 -10.70 -7.66 1.45
C TYR A 36 -9.38 -8.41 1.64
N LEU A 37 -8.54 -7.95 2.59
CA LEU A 37 -7.34 -8.68 3.01
C LEU A 37 -7.65 -10.05 3.68
N SER A 38 -8.91 -10.36 3.95
CA SER A 38 -9.33 -11.73 4.33
C SER A 38 -9.29 -12.70 3.15
N ASP A 39 -9.31 -12.20 1.92
CA ASP A 39 -9.54 -12.99 0.71
C ASP A 39 -8.23 -13.22 -0.08
N LEU A 40 -7.07 -13.18 0.60
CA LEU A 40 -5.76 -13.25 -0.05
C LEU A 40 -5.50 -14.57 -0.77
N GLU A 41 -6.25 -15.63 -0.46
CA GLU A 41 -6.26 -16.88 -1.21
C GLU A 41 -6.73 -16.70 -2.66
N ARG A 42 -7.43 -15.60 -2.98
CA ARG A 42 -7.87 -15.23 -4.33
C ARG A 42 -6.86 -14.36 -5.09
N LEU A 43 -5.72 -14.04 -4.49
CA LEU A 43 -4.64 -13.32 -5.16
C LEU A 43 -4.14 -14.12 -6.37
N ARG A 44 -3.83 -13.38 -7.43
CA ARG A 44 -3.19 -13.87 -8.65
C ARG A 44 -2.17 -12.86 -9.16
N PRO A 45 -1.31 -13.24 -10.12
CA PRO A 45 -0.32 -12.33 -10.67
C PRO A 45 -0.94 -11.04 -11.23
N GLY A 46 -0.31 -9.89 -10.91
CA GLY A 46 -0.75 -8.56 -11.32
C GLY A 46 -1.79 -7.89 -10.39
N ASP A 47 -2.29 -8.60 -9.37
CA ASP A 47 -3.09 -7.98 -8.32
C ASP A 47 -2.20 -7.14 -7.39
N VAL A 48 -2.77 -6.08 -6.82
CA VAL A 48 -2.12 -5.28 -5.77
C VAL A 48 -2.87 -5.49 -4.47
N PHE A 49 -2.17 -5.60 -3.36
CA PHE A 49 -2.81 -5.48 -2.06
C PHE A 49 -2.09 -4.48 -1.19
N HIS A 50 -2.90 -3.65 -0.54
CA HIS A 50 -2.49 -2.46 0.17
C HIS A 50 -2.72 -2.65 1.66
N VAL A 51 -1.62 -2.63 2.42
CA VAL A 51 -1.62 -2.91 3.85
C VAL A 51 -1.17 -1.67 4.58
N GLU A 52 -2.05 -1.12 5.39
CA GLU A 52 -1.69 -0.06 6.33
C GLU A 52 -1.36 -0.65 7.70
N THR A 53 -0.24 -0.22 8.28
CA THR A 53 0.15 -0.60 9.64
C THR A 53 1.17 0.40 10.22
N PRO A 54 0.89 0.98 11.40
CA PRO A 54 -0.34 0.83 12.20
C PRO A 54 -1.60 1.34 11.47
N LEU A 55 -2.72 0.66 11.67
CA LEU A 55 -3.96 0.94 10.93
C LEU A 55 -4.70 2.17 11.48
N ASN A 56 -4.94 3.18 10.67
CA ASN A 56 -5.84 4.28 11.04
C ASN A 56 -7.32 3.81 11.08
N PRO A 57 -8.10 4.13 12.14
CA PRO A 57 -7.73 4.83 13.37
C PRO A 57 -7.34 3.89 14.54
N THR A 58 -7.50 2.58 14.36
CA THR A 58 -7.43 1.57 15.43
C THR A 58 -6.04 1.28 15.99
N VAL A 59 -4.99 1.70 15.29
CA VAL A 59 -3.58 1.40 15.57
C VAL A 59 -3.28 -0.12 15.53
N GLU A 60 -4.11 -0.91 14.83
CA GLU A 60 -3.86 -2.34 14.59
C GLU A 60 -2.52 -2.51 13.87
N ALA A 61 -1.59 -3.24 14.49
CA ALA A 61 -0.33 -3.63 13.88
C ALA A 61 -0.53 -4.91 13.06
N ARG A 62 -0.01 -4.91 11.83
CA ARG A 62 -0.15 -6.03 10.89
C ARG A 62 1.18 -6.71 10.62
N ASN A 63 1.15 -8.04 10.51
CA ASN A 63 2.36 -8.84 10.33
C ASN A 63 2.89 -8.75 8.88
N PHE A 64 3.93 -7.94 8.66
CA PHE A 64 4.53 -7.81 7.32
C PHE A 64 5.07 -9.09 6.73
N ALA A 65 5.71 -9.94 7.53
CA ALA A 65 6.31 -11.16 7.03
C ALA A 65 5.25 -12.08 6.40
N TYR A 66 4.06 -12.14 7.01
CA TYR A 66 2.91 -12.85 6.44
C TYR A 66 2.49 -12.26 5.08
N TYR A 67 2.31 -10.94 5.00
CA TYR A 67 1.88 -10.27 3.78
C TYR A 67 2.93 -10.37 2.66
N SER A 68 4.20 -10.15 2.96
CA SER A 68 5.29 -10.27 1.97
C SER A 68 5.45 -11.69 1.45
N ALA A 69 5.35 -12.70 2.32
CA ALA A 69 5.34 -14.09 1.91
C ALA A 69 4.16 -14.38 0.96
N LYS A 70 2.96 -13.86 1.27
CA LYS A 70 1.77 -14.02 0.41
C LYS A 70 1.90 -13.33 -0.94
N ALA A 71 2.47 -12.12 -1.01
CA ALA A 71 2.78 -11.45 -2.27
C ALA A 71 3.64 -12.33 -3.18
N ARG A 72 4.75 -12.81 -2.63
CA ARG A 72 5.73 -13.65 -3.34
C ARG A 72 5.12 -14.97 -3.81
N GLU A 73 4.37 -15.65 -2.94
CA GLU A 73 3.68 -16.91 -3.26
C GLU A 73 2.73 -16.75 -4.46
N ARG A 74 2.06 -15.60 -4.58
CA ARG A 74 0.98 -15.39 -5.55
C ARG A 74 1.36 -14.51 -6.75
N GLY A 75 2.60 -14.03 -6.82
CA GLY A 75 3.05 -13.10 -7.86
C GLY A 75 2.32 -11.75 -7.84
N ALA A 76 1.79 -11.37 -6.68
CA ALA A 76 1.08 -10.10 -6.47
C ALA A 76 2.02 -9.05 -5.87
N SER A 77 1.66 -7.78 -5.98
CA SER A 77 2.48 -6.67 -5.43
C SER A 77 1.97 -6.21 -4.06
N LEU A 78 2.90 -6.11 -3.11
CA LEU A 78 2.64 -5.57 -1.77
C LEU A 78 2.92 -4.06 -1.74
N SER A 79 1.86 -3.29 -1.52
CA SER A 79 1.92 -1.85 -1.20
C SER A 79 1.65 -1.63 0.28
N VAL A 80 2.45 -0.79 0.95
CA VAL A 80 2.27 -0.48 2.38
C VAL A 80 1.95 1.00 2.58
N ASP A 81 0.95 1.32 3.40
CA ASP A 81 0.82 2.67 3.98
C ASP A 81 1.49 2.69 5.35
N ALA A 82 2.54 3.51 5.45
CA ALA A 82 3.36 3.68 6.64
C ALA A 82 3.14 5.06 7.30
N ALA A 83 2.06 5.78 6.98
CA ALA A 83 1.82 7.11 7.54
C ALA A 83 1.84 7.15 9.08
N PHE A 84 1.33 6.11 9.75
CA PHE A 84 1.31 6.02 11.23
C PHE A 84 2.60 5.47 11.85
N ALA A 85 3.59 5.09 11.04
CA ALA A 85 4.92 4.69 11.49
C ALA A 85 5.98 5.38 10.62
N PRO A 86 6.41 6.61 10.96
CA PRO A 86 7.43 7.34 10.20
C PRO A 86 8.74 6.54 10.09
N PRO A 87 9.69 6.91 9.20
CA PRO A 87 10.84 6.07 8.83
C PRO A 87 11.69 5.54 9.98
N GLN A 88 11.79 6.27 11.09
CA GLN A 88 12.49 5.80 12.29
C GLN A 88 11.74 4.68 13.04
N GLY A 89 10.42 4.61 12.90
CA GLY A 89 9.54 3.63 13.54
C GLY A 89 9.37 2.34 12.73
N GLN A 90 9.47 2.39 11.40
CA GLN A 90 9.28 1.21 10.55
C GLN A 90 9.85 1.41 9.15
N ASP A 91 10.51 0.38 8.62
CA ASP A 91 11.03 0.35 7.24
C ASP A 91 10.37 -0.80 6.47
N PRO A 92 9.27 -0.54 5.73
CA PRO A 92 8.54 -1.57 4.99
C PRO A 92 9.39 -2.32 3.96
N LEU A 93 10.46 -1.72 3.42
CA LEU A 93 11.31 -2.39 2.42
C LEU A 93 12.10 -3.54 3.04
N LYS A 94 12.55 -3.39 4.29
CA LYS A 94 13.22 -4.48 5.04
C LYS A 94 12.31 -5.69 5.24
N PHE A 95 11.00 -5.47 5.23
CA PHE A 95 10.01 -6.54 5.37
C PHE A 95 9.41 -6.99 4.03
N GLY A 96 10.04 -6.61 2.91
CA GLY A 96 9.70 -7.11 1.59
C GLY A 96 8.45 -6.50 0.98
N ALA A 97 8.14 -5.23 1.31
CA ALA A 97 7.22 -4.42 0.53
C ALA A 97 7.84 -4.05 -0.81
N ASP A 98 7.03 -4.10 -1.89
CA ASP A 98 7.47 -3.66 -3.21
C ASP A 98 7.47 -2.13 -3.31
N THR A 99 6.45 -1.52 -2.68
CA THR A 99 6.28 -0.08 -2.57
C THR A 99 5.70 0.28 -1.21
N PHE A 100 6.00 1.47 -0.73
CA PHE A 100 5.28 2.03 0.40
C PHE A 100 5.03 3.53 0.25
N VAL A 101 3.99 4.01 0.90
CA VAL A 101 3.59 5.40 0.89
C VAL A 101 3.64 6.00 2.29
N HIS A 102 3.98 7.28 2.36
CA HIS A 102 3.72 8.11 3.53
C HIS A 102 2.86 9.31 3.15
N SER A 103 1.98 9.69 4.07
CA SER A 103 1.46 11.05 4.09
C SER A 103 2.52 11.98 4.67
N GLY A 104 3.24 12.68 3.78
CA GLY A 104 4.21 13.72 4.14
C GLY A 104 3.58 14.86 4.95
N THR A 105 2.27 15.03 4.85
CA THR A 105 1.45 15.99 5.63
C THR A 105 1.42 15.70 7.13
N THR A 106 1.66 14.45 7.53
CA THR A 106 1.47 13.99 8.91
C THR A 106 2.76 14.19 9.73
N TYR A 107 3.30 13.12 10.32
CA TYR A 107 4.48 13.15 11.18
C TYR A 107 5.73 13.68 10.47
N LEU A 108 5.85 13.47 9.15
CA LEU A 108 7.00 13.94 8.38
C LEU A 108 7.02 15.45 8.20
N GLY A 109 5.88 16.07 7.93
CA GLY A 109 5.73 17.52 7.86
C GLY A 109 5.68 18.16 9.24
N GLY A 110 4.98 17.53 10.19
CA GLY A 110 5.02 17.83 11.62
C GLY A 110 4.37 19.14 12.06
N HIS A 111 4.17 20.09 11.15
CA HIS A 111 3.79 21.47 11.45
C HIS A 111 2.38 21.85 10.94
N SER A 112 1.65 20.90 10.35
CA SER A 112 0.29 21.11 9.81
C SER A 112 0.19 22.20 8.73
N ASP A 113 1.27 22.52 8.04
CA ASP A 113 1.40 23.61 7.06
C ASP A 113 1.77 23.12 5.64
N MET A 114 1.94 21.80 5.46
CA MET A 114 2.34 21.19 4.20
C MET A 114 1.42 20.03 3.83
N LEU A 115 0.90 20.04 2.59
CA LEU A 115 0.23 18.88 1.99
C LEU A 115 1.22 18.14 1.09
N CYS A 116 1.58 16.91 1.44
CA CYS A 116 2.57 16.12 0.69
C CYS A 116 2.26 14.62 0.76
N GLY A 117 2.48 13.91 -0.35
CA GLY A 117 2.51 12.45 -0.40
C GLY A 117 3.86 11.98 -0.89
N ILE A 118 4.39 10.91 -0.29
CA ILE A 118 5.68 10.33 -0.63
C ILE A 118 5.44 8.88 -1.05
N LEU A 119 5.89 8.51 -2.25
CA LEU A 119 5.93 7.12 -2.71
C LEU A 119 7.38 6.67 -2.74
N VAL A 120 7.66 5.54 -2.09
CA VAL A 120 8.96 4.89 -2.11
C VAL A 120 8.80 3.54 -2.80
N VAL A 121 9.74 3.22 -3.69
CA VAL A 121 9.74 2.01 -4.50
C VAL A 121 11.03 1.22 -4.26
N HIS A 122 10.92 -0.10 -4.20
CA HIS A 122 12.10 -0.96 -4.16
C HIS A 122 12.80 -0.93 -5.53
N LEU A 123 14.15 -0.89 -5.55
CA LEU A 123 14.93 -0.79 -6.79
C LEU A 123 14.60 -1.90 -7.82
N ASN A 124 14.39 -3.13 -7.35
CA ASN A 124 14.00 -4.25 -8.22
C ASN A 124 12.68 -4.04 -8.99
N GLN A 125 11.86 -3.08 -8.55
CA GLN A 125 10.60 -2.72 -9.20
C GLN A 125 10.81 -1.59 -10.23
N VAL A 126 11.98 -0.95 -10.27
CA VAL A 126 12.31 0.08 -11.25
C VAL A 126 12.92 -0.58 -12.48
N LYS A 127 12.21 -0.54 -13.62
CA LYS A 127 12.79 -0.93 -14.90
C LYS A 127 13.66 0.22 -15.41
N GLU A 128 14.93 -0.06 -15.70
CA GLU A 128 15.79 0.91 -16.38
C GLU A 128 15.17 1.33 -17.72
N GLY A 129 15.33 2.62 -18.01
CA GLY A 129 14.72 3.35 -19.12
C GLY A 129 15.05 2.76 -20.46
#